data_AF-A0A1Q6R8U2-F1
#
_entry.id   AF-A0A1Q6R8U2-F1
#
_cell.length_a   1.000
_cell.length_b   1.000
_cell.length_c   1.000
_cell.angle_alpha   90.00
_cell.angle_beta   90.00
_cell.angle_gamma   90.00
#
_symmetry.space_group_name_H-M   'P 1'
#
loop_
_entity.id
_entity.type
_entity.pdbx_description
1 polymer ?
#
loop_
_entity_poly.entity_id
_entity_poly.type
_entity_poly.pdbx_seq_one_letter_code
_entity_poly.pdbx_strand_id
1 'polypeptide(L)'
;MLTVLLPENEYSPALRALLTPLLPPGSVILDPDGGLDGLQGRRLLFAVALDEGGCNQSYYRMLSRLRRSETLLRGCVAGCVVTGVGEFYTKDVARDMVFAANQAGCAFLGRPLVEATGSLRNFRTQALVGGVDEQTAFHAAVSELLGRLTDWHKPAPIRRVLALHASQRATSNTLALWELVRAALPADMEVQEICLRNGTMADCNGCSYTACLHFGEQGGCFYGGPMVDEVYPAIRRCDALVMLCANYNDALAANLTACINRLTALFRQTRMYDKRLFGLVVSGYSGGDLLARQLISALNMNKSFFLPPRFCLLETANERGSLIKLPGIDHRAAAFARRLAAD
;
A
#
# COMPACT_ATOMS: atom_id res chain seq x y z
N MET A 1 9.65 -13.77 16.77
CA MET A 1 9.52 -12.64 17.71
C MET A 1 9.06 -11.40 16.96
N LEU A 2 8.04 -10.71 17.47
CA LEU A 2 7.52 -9.44 16.94
C LEU A 2 7.72 -8.30 17.95
N THR A 3 7.77 -7.07 17.48
CA THR A 3 7.66 -5.87 18.31
C THR A 3 6.34 -5.17 17.99
N VAL A 4 5.44 -5.11 18.96
CA VAL A 4 4.15 -4.42 18.83
C VAL A 4 4.31 -2.98 19.32
N LEU A 5 3.91 -2.02 18.48
CA LEU A 5 3.83 -0.60 18.85
C LEU A 5 2.36 -0.30 19.14
N LEU A 6 2.03 -0.07 20.42
CA LEU A 6 0.68 0.15 20.91
C LEU A 6 0.58 1.53 21.58
N PRO A 7 0.24 2.60 20.84
CA PRO A 7 -0.05 3.92 21.41
C PRO A 7 -1.20 3.87 22.41
N GLU A 8 -0.92 4.26 23.66
CA GLU A 8 -1.84 4.10 24.78
C GLU A 8 -3.01 5.09 24.79
N ASN A 9 -4.18 4.59 25.15
CA ASN A 9 -5.41 5.30 25.52
C ASN A 9 -6.33 4.36 26.33
N GLU A 10 -7.54 4.82 26.68
CA GLU A 10 -8.52 4.03 27.44
C GLU A 10 -8.92 2.70 26.78
N TYR A 11 -8.86 2.60 25.45
CA TYR A 11 -9.26 1.40 24.69
C TYR A 11 -8.10 0.46 24.36
N SER A 12 -6.85 0.90 24.57
CA SER A 12 -5.65 0.11 24.31
C SER A 12 -5.53 -1.17 25.16
N PRO A 13 -5.97 -1.21 26.44
CA PRO A 13 -5.98 -2.45 27.24
C PRO A 13 -6.78 -3.60 26.60
N ALA A 14 -7.91 -3.32 25.96
CA ALA A 14 -8.71 -4.34 25.29
C ALA A 14 -7.98 -4.93 24.08
N LEU A 15 -7.37 -4.07 23.25
CA LEU A 15 -6.54 -4.51 22.13
C LEU A 15 -5.31 -5.29 22.59
N ARG A 16 -4.66 -4.85 23.68
CA ARG A 16 -3.55 -5.57 24.31
C ARG A 16 -3.96 -6.96 24.77
N ALA A 17 -5.10 -7.08 25.45
CA ALA A 17 -5.62 -8.35 25.94
C ALA A 17 -5.93 -9.33 24.79
N LEU A 18 -6.45 -8.82 23.66
CA LEU A 18 -6.68 -9.60 22.43
C LEU A 18 -5.37 -10.09 21.82
N LEU A 19 -4.36 -9.21 21.70
CA LEU A 19 -3.11 -9.52 21.01
C LEU A 19 -2.21 -10.47 21.82
N THR A 20 -2.12 -10.27 23.13
CA THR A 20 -1.20 -11.01 24.01
C THR A 20 -1.21 -12.53 23.79
N PRO A 21 -2.36 -13.24 23.78
CA PRO A 21 -2.39 -14.69 23.55
C PRO A 21 -2.08 -15.11 22.11
N LEU A 22 -2.16 -14.21 21.14
CA LEU A 22 -1.92 -14.49 19.71
C LEU A 22 -0.47 -14.22 19.29
N LEU A 23 0.30 -13.49 20.11
CA LEU A 23 1.66 -13.11 19.76
C LEU A 23 2.61 -14.31 19.83
N PRO A 24 3.56 -14.43 18.88
CA PRO A 24 4.61 -15.44 18.95
C PRO A 24 5.44 -15.30 20.23
N PRO A 25 5.99 -16.39 20.79
CA PRO A 25 6.87 -16.35 21.95
C PRO A 25 8.01 -15.34 21.83
N GLY A 26 8.31 -14.65 22.93
CA GLY A 26 9.33 -13.61 23.02
C GLY A 26 8.94 -12.25 22.42
N SER A 27 7.74 -12.11 21.84
CA SER A 27 7.28 -10.81 21.34
C SER A 27 7.09 -9.81 22.48
N VAL A 28 7.32 -8.52 22.16
CA VAL A 28 7.21 -7.42 23.13
C VAL A 28 6.17 -6.41 22.67
N ILE A 29 5.46 -5.80 23.62
CA ILE A 29 4.53 -4.70 23.36
C ILE A 29 5.13 -3.44 23.98
N LEU A 30 5.35 -2.41 23.15
CA LEU A 30 5.96 -1.15 23.52
C LEU A 30 4.94 -0.03 23.40
N ASP A 31 4.93 0.88 24.38
CA ASP A 31 4.30 2.19 24.26
C ASP A 31 5.22 3.10 23.43
N PRO A 32 4.79 3.61 22.26
CA PRO A 32 5.60 4.49 21.42
C PRO A 32 5.94 5.83 22.08
N ASP A 33 5.22 6.27 23.12
CA ASP A 33 5.60 7.48 23.88
C ASP A 33 6.88 7.27 24.70
N GLY A 34 7.21 6.01 25.03
CA GLY A 34 8.49 5.64 25.63
C GLY A 34 9.68 5.71 24.66
N GLY A 35 9.44 5.95 23.36
CA GLY A 35 10.46 6.07 22.32
C GLY A 35 10.37 5.00 21.23
N LEU A 36 10.89 5.34 20.05
CA LEU A 36 10.89 4.47 18.85
C LEU A 36 12.30 4.09 18.37
N ASP A 37 13.32 4.36 19.18
CA ASP A 37 14.71 4.11 18.78
C ASP A 37 15.07 2.60 18.91
N GLY A 38 16.08 2.15 18.15
CA GLY A 38 16.53 0.76 18.19
C GLY A 38 15.58 -0.26 17.54
N LEU A 39 14.61 0.20 16.74
CA LEU A 39 13.65 -0.65 16.03
C LEU A 39 14.15 -1.20 14.69
N GLN A 40 15.28 -0.73 14.17
CA GLN A 40 15.80 -1.10 12.85
C GLN A 40 15.91 -2.63 12.67
N GLY A 41 15.53 -3.12 11.50
CA GLY A 41 15.57 -4.56 11.15
C GLY A 41 14.52 -5.43 11.84
N ARG A 42 13.65 -4.88 12.70
CA ARG A 42 12.64 -5.67 13.41
C ARG A 42 11.39 -5.89 12.57
N ARG A 43 10.66 -6.96 12.89
CA ARG A 43 9.28 -7.16 12.42
C ARG A 43 8.32 -6.46 13.36
N LEU A 44 7.52 -5.55 12.83
CA LEU A 44 6.69 -4.64 13.61
C LEU A 44 5.21 -4.93 13.41
N LEU A 45 4.45 -4.88 14.51
CA LEU A 45 3.00 -4.80 14.44
C LEU A 45 2.58 -3.43 14.98
N PHE A 46 1.99 -2.58 14.15
CA PHE A 46 1.35 -1.38 14.65
C PHE A 46 -0.06 -1.73 15.12
N ALA A 47 -0.36 -1.50 16.39
CA ALA A 47 -1.65 -1.81 16.98
C ALA A 47 -2.28 -0.53 17.52
N VAL A 48 -3.39 -0.05 16.95
CA VAL A 48 -3.99 1.24 17.34
C VAL A 48 -5.44 1.02 17.75
N ALA A 49 -5.78 1.45 18.97
CA ALA A 49 -7.17 1.50 19.43
C ALA A 49 -7.68 2.95 19.35
N LEU A 50 -8.79 3.16 18.65
CA LEU A 50 -9.44 4.47 18.46
C LEU A 50 -10.65 4.62 19.37
N ASP A 51 -10.80 5.82 19.92
CA ASP A 51 -11.98 6.23 20.69
C ASP A 51 -13.23 6.44 19.82
N GLU A 52 -14.33 6.90 20.43
CA GLU A 52 -15.60 7.19 19.76
C GLU A 52 -15.47 8.21 18.62
N GLY A 53 -14.51 9.14 18.76
CA GLY A 53 -14.18 10.16 17.76
C GLY A 53 -13.22 9.67 16.67
N GLY A 54 -12.80 8.41 16.70
CA GLY A 54 -11.79 7.88 15.79
C GLY A 54 -10.37 8.37 16.09
N CYS A 55 -10.11 8.81 17.33
CA CYS A 55 -8.85 9.42 17.75
C CYS A 55 -8.04 8.53 18.69
N ASN A 56 -6.73 8.77 18.70
CA ASN A 56 -5.81 8.30 19.73
C ASN A 56 -4.66 9.33 19.81
N GLN A 57 -4.48 9.97 20.96
CA GLN A 57 -3.50 11.06 21.09
C GLN A 57 -2.04 10.57 21.06
N SER A 58 -1.76 9.41 21.67
CA SER A 58 -0.45 8.76 21.63
C SER A 58 -0.07 8.37 20.19
N TYR A 59 -1.06 7.93 19.40
CA TYR A 59 -0.90 7.67 17.97
C TYR A 59 -0.38 8.91 17.21
N TYR A 60 -0.91 10.10 17.47
CA TYR A 60 -0.44 11.32 16.80
C TYR A 60 0.99 11.71 17.21
N ARG A 61 1.41 11.42 18.45
CA ARG A 61 2.79 11.61 18.89
C ARG A 61 3.74 10.63 18.17
N MET A 62 3.36 9.36 18.09
CA MET A 62 4.06 8.34 17.29
C MET A 62 4.19 8.78 15.82
N LEU A 63 3.08 9.20 15.21
CA LEU A 63 3.00 9.68 13.83
C LEU A 63 3.94 10.87 13.58
N SER A 64 3.96 11.85 14.48
CA SER A 64 4.88 12.99 14.43
C SER A 64 6.35 12.56 14.50
N ARG A 65 6.69 11.56 15.31
CA ARG A 65 8.06 11.01 15.37
C ARG A 65 8.46 10.31 14.07
N LEU A 66 7.55 9.50 13.49
CA LEU A 66 7.78 8.81 12.22
C LEU A 66 8.03 9.79 11.07
N ARG A 67 7.20 10.84 10.96
CA ARG A 67 7.29 11.85 9.88
C ARG A 67 8.58 12.68 9.88
N ARG A 68 9.32 12.69 11.00
CA ARG A 68 10.56 13.47 11.18
C ARG A 68 11.83 12.65 10.98
N SER A 69 11.74 11.42 10.49
CA SER A 69 12.91 10.58 10.23
C SER A 69 12.71 9.72 9.00
N GLU A 70 13.76 9.59 8.19
CA GLU A 70 13.76 8.75 6.98
C GLU A 70 14.32 7.33 7.22
N THR A 71 14.92 7.11 8.39
CA THR A 71 15.73 5.91 8.69
C THR A 71 15.34 5.22 9.99
N LEU A 72 14.38 5.76 10.75
CA LEU A 72 13.97 5.26 12.06
C LEU A 72 13.60 3.77 12.01
N LEU A 73 12.90 3.36 10.95
CA LEU A 73 12.40 2.00 10.75
C LEU A 73 13.12 1.27 9.61
N ARG A 74 14.37 1.66 9.31
CA ARG A 74 15.15 1.05 8.24
C ARG A 74 15.23 -0.47 8.43
N GLY A 75 14.89 -1.20 7.37
CA GLY A 75 14.96 -2.66 7.36
C GLY A 75 13.81 -3.36 8.08
N CYS A 76 12.83 -2.62 8.61
CA CYS A 76 11.66 -3.20 9.24
C CYS A 76 10.63 -3.66 8.20
N VAL A 77 9.88 -4.71 8.54
CA VAL A 77 8.66 -5.13 7.84
C VAL A 77 7.50 -5.12 8.82
N ALA A 78 6.34 -4.63 8.39
CA ALA A 78 5.21 -4.45 9.28
C ALA A 78 3.86 -4.94 8.76
N GLY A 79 2.99 -5.22 9.73
CA GLY A 79 1.53 -5.28 9.59
C GLY A 79 0.87 -4.28 10.55
N CYS A 80 -0.43 -4.10 10.44
CA CYS A 80 -1.20 -3.23 11.32
C CYS A 80 -2.56 -3.82 11.71
N VAL A 81 -2.92 -3.60 12.98
CA VAL A 81 -4.24 -3.87 13.54
C VAL A 81 -4.82 -2.55 14.03
N VAL A 82 -5.99 -2.17 13.55
CA VAL A 82 -6.67 -0.94 14.00
C VAL A 82 -8.09 -1.28 14.45
N THR A 83 -8.39 -1.00 15.72
CA THR A 83 -9.73 -1.19 16.28
C THR A 83 -10.36 0.17 16.55
N GLY A 84 -11.65 0.35 16.30
CA GLY A 84 -12.37 1.55 16.67
C GLY A 84 -13.59 1.24 17.53
N VAL A 85 -13.92 2.14 18.44
CA VAL A 85 -15.23 2.12 19.14
C VAL A 85 -16.35 2.51 18.17
N GLY A 86 -16.08 3.40 17.22
CA GLY A 86 -17.01 3.81 16.17
C GLY A 86 -16.92 3.01 14.87
N GLU A 87 -17.73 3.40 13.89
CA GLU A 87 -17.79 2.77 12.55
C GLU A 87 -16.85 3.38 11.51
N PHE A 88 -16.13 4.44 11.87
CA PHE A 88 -15.35 5.25 10.94
C PHE A 88 -13.86 5.32 11.34
N TYR A 89 -13.05 5.88 10.43
CA TYR A 89 -11.65 6.27 10.64
C TYR A 89 -10.60 5.17 10.79
N THR A 90 -10.96 3.92 11.11
CA THR A 90 -9.99 2.81 11.24
C THR A 90 -9.05 2.69 10.05
N LYS A 91 -9.60 2.73 8.84
CA LYS A 91 -8.84 2.66 7.58
C LYS A 91 -8.03 3.93 7.28
N ASP A 92 -8.58 5.08 7.65
CA ASP A 92 -7.91 6.36 7.40
C ASP A 92 -6.65 6.49 8.27
N VAL A 93 -6.79 6.22 9.56
CA VAL A 93 -5.68 6.14 10.52
C VAL A 93 -4.64 5.13 10.05
N ALA A 94 -5.05 3.91 9.68
CA ALA A 94 -4.14 2.88 9.20
C ALA A 94 -3.32 3.37 7.99
N ARG A 95 -3.96 4.02 7.03
CA ARG A 95 -3.35 4.49 5.79
C ARG A 95 -2.34 5.61 6.04
N ASP A 96 -2.67 6.55 6.93
CA ASP A 96 -1.77 7.64 7.28
C ASP A 96 -0.52 7.13 8.02
N MET A 97 -0.73 6.22 8.98
CA MET A 97 0.34 5.55 9.70
C MET A 97 1.28 4.77 8.77
N VAL A 98 0.71 3.96 7.87
CA VAL A 98 1.48 3.15 6.92
C VAL A 98 2.34 4.06 6.03
N PHE A 99 1.79 5.18 5.55
CA PHE A 99 2.56 6.15 4.78
C PHE A 99 3.72 6.73 5.59
N ALA A 100 3.47 7.23 6.80
CA ALA A 100 4.51 7.82 7.65
C ALA A 100 5.62 6.80 8.01
N ALA A 101 5.24 5.59 8.43
CA ALA A 101 6.18 4.52 8.73
C ALA A 101 6.98 4.08 7.49
N ASN A 102 6.34 4.07 6.32
CA ASN A 102 7.00 3.72 5.06
C ASN A 102 8.07 4.75 4.67
N GLN A 103 7.76 6.03 4.80
CA GLN A 103 8.71 7.11 4.58
C GLN A 103 9.88 7.06 5.58
N ALA A 104 9.62 6.54 6.80
CA ALA A 104 10.65 6.27 7.80
C ALA A 104 11.50 5.00 7.55
N GLY A 105 11.27 4.32 6.42
CA GLY A 105 12.08 3.19 5.97
C GLY A 105 11.51 1.81 6.26
N CYS A 106 10.25 1.71 6.70
CA CYS A 106 9.55 0.44 6.93
C CYS A 106 8.88 -0.08 5.66
N ALA A 107 9.00 -1.37 5.40
CA ALA A 107 8.19 -2.06 4.40
C ALA A 107 6.90 -2.62 5.02
N PHE A 108 5.88 -2.90 4.20
CA PHE A 108 4.64 -3.52 4.65
C PHE A 108 4.29 -4.74 3.80
N LEU A 109 3.73 -5.76 4.47
CA LEU A 109 3.17 -6.93 3.80
C LEU A 109 2.12 -6.52 2.76
N GLY A 110 1.93 -7.36 1.74
CA GLY A 110 0.68 -7.33 0.98
C GLY A 110 -0.51 -7.58 1.91
N ARG A 111 -1.57 -6.77 1.81
CA ARG A 111 -2.72 -6.81 2.74
C ARG A 111 -2.25 -6.75 4.21
N PRO A 112 -1.62 -5.64 4.63
CA PRO A 112 -1.01 -5.56 5.95
C PRO A 112 -2.00 -5.18 7.05
N LEU A 113 -3.22 -4.75 6.70
CA LEU A 113 -4.22 -4.21 7.64
C LEU A 113 -5.27 -5.26 8.00
N VAL A 114 -5.49 -5.43 9.31
CA VAL A 114 -6.73 -5.96 9.88
C VAL A 114 -7.39 -4.82 10.64
N GLU A 115 -8.58 -4.40 10.23
CA GLU A 115 -9.35 -3.36 10.92
C GLU A 115 -10.63 -3.94 11.52
N ALA A 116 -11.04 -3.44 12.68
CA ALA A 116 -12.29 -3.78 13.34
C ALA A 116 -13.07 -2.50 13.68
N THR A 117 -14.27 -2.34 13.11
CA THR A 117 -15.19 -1.28 13.53
C THR A 117 -15.91 -1.67 14.81
N GLY A 118 -16.52 -0.70 15.50
CA GLY A 118 -17.15 -0.93 16.82
C GLY A 118 -18.17 -2.07 16.83
N SER A 119 -18.97 -2.19 15.78
CA SER A 119 -19.97 -3.26 15.64
C SER A 119 -19.41 -4.57 15.05
N LEU A 120 -18.14 -4.60 14.64
CA LEU A 120 -17.51 -5.69 13.88
C LEU A 120 -18.26 -6.07 12.58
N ARG A 121 -19.17 -5.22 12.09
CA ARG A 121 -19.94 -5.50 10.86
C ARG A 121 -19.06 -5.72 9.65
N ASN A 122 -17.87 -5.13 9.63
CA ASN A 122 -16.89 -5.34 8.57
C ASN A 122 -16.34 -6.79 8.52
N PHE A 123 -16.55 -7.61 9.56
CA PHE A 123 -16.25 -9.04 9.59
C PHE A 123 -17.43 -9.95 9.22
N ARG A 124 -18.65 -9.42 9.04
CA ARG A 124 -19.87 -10.20 8.77
C ARG A 124 -19.69 -11.22 7.64
N THR A 125 -19.11 -10.79 6.52
CA THR A 125 -18.89 -11.67 5.36
C THR A 125 -17.91 -12.80 5.67
N GLN A 126 -16.81 -12.50 6.38
CA GLN A 126 -15.82 -13.51 6.76
C GLN A 126 -16.40 -14.50 7.78
N ALA A 127 -17.18 -14.01 8.74
CA ALA A 127 -17.91 -14.79 9.73
C ALA A 127 -18.88 -15.79 9.08
N LEU A 128 -19.72 -15.31 8.14
CA LEU A 128 -20.66 -16.15 7.39
C LEU A 128 -19.95 -17.22 6.55
N VAL A 129 -18.88 -16.85 5.85
CA VAL A 129 -18.08 -17.81 5.05
C VAL A 129 -17.40 -18.84 5.94
N GLY A 130 -16.94 -18.45 7.13
CA GLY A 130 -16.28 -19.33 8.09
C GLY A 130 -17.24 -20.14 8.96
N GLY A 131 -18.54 -19.84 8.96
CA GLY A 131 -19.50 -20.46 9.87
C GLY A 131 -19.25 -20.12 11.35
N VAL A 132 -18.71 -18.94 11.64
CA VAL A 132 -18.37 -18.44 12.99
C VAL A 132 -18.99 -17.07 13.23
N ASP A 133 -18.89 -16.55 14.45
CA ASP A 133 -19.27 -15.17 14.76
C ASP A 133 -18.20 -14.15 14.31
N GLU A 134 -18.57 -12.86 14.28
CA GLU A 134 -17.71 -11.77 13.85
C GLU A 134 -16.44 -11.60 14.70
N GLN A 135 -16.51 -11.86 16.00
CA GLN A 135 -15.35 -11.75 16.90
C GLN A 135 -14.34 -12.88 16.63
N THR A 136 -14.83 -14.10 16.43
CA THR A 136 -14.01 -15.25 16.03
C THR A 136 -13.37 -15.01 14.67
N ALA A 137 -14.10 -14.45 13.70
CA ALA A 137 -13.55 -14.08 12.39
C ALA A 137 -12.45 -12.99 12.50
N PHE A 138 -12.65 -11.99 13.37
CA PHE A 138 -11.63 -10.98 13.65
C PHE A 138 -10.36 -11.58 14.26
N HIS A 139 -10.50 -12.45 15.28
CA HIS A 139 -9.36 -13.13 15.90
C HIS A 139 -8.59 -14.00 14.90
N ALA A 140 -9.31 -14.68 14.00
CA ALA A 140 -8.71 -15.45 12.92
C ALA A 140 -7.92 -14.56 11.93
N ALA A 141 -8.47 -13.40 11.56
CA ALA A 141 -7.79 -12.45 10.68
C ALA A 141 -6.53 -11.86 11.32
N VAL A 142 -6.56 -11.53 12.62
CA VAL A 142 -5.37 -11.08 13.36
C VAL A 142 -4.33 -12.20 13.40
N SER A 143 -4.73 -13.43 13.73
CA SER A 143 -3.82 -14.58 13.76
C SER A 143 -3.17 -14.84 12.40
N GLU A 144 -3.94 -14.74 11.31
CA GLU A 144 -3.45 -14.87 9.93
C GLU A 144 -2.42 -13.78 9.58
N LEU A 145 -2.67 -12.52 9.98
CA LEU A 145 -1.72 -11.43 9.80
C LEU A 145 -0.42 -11.67 10.58
N LEU A 146 -0.51 -12.09 11.84
CA LEU A 146 0.65 -12.38 12.69
C LEU A 146 1.49 -13.55 12.15
N GLY A 147 0.82 -14.60 11.66
CA GLY A 147 1.48 -15.71 10.97
C GLY A 147 2.25 -15.24 9.75
N ARG A 148 1.59 -14.52 8.83
CA ARG A 148 2.26 -13.96 7.63
C ARG A 148 3.42 -13.03 7.96
N LEU A 149 3.30 -12.22 9.00
CA LEU A 149 4.38 -11.33 9.44
C LEU A 149 5.56 -12.11 10.02
N THR A 150 5.28 -13.16 10.78
CA THR A 150 6.29 -14.04 11.39
C THR A 150 7.00 -14.89 10.33
N ASP A 151 6.29 -15.32 9.31
CA ASP A 151 6.82 -16.18 8.25
C ASP A 151 7.24 -15.37 7.01
N TRP A 152 7.30 -14.04 7.11
CA TRP A 152 7.64 -13.20 5.98
C TRP A 152 9.09 -13.40 5.55
N HIS A 153 9.28 -13.54 4.24
CA HIS A 153 10.56 -13.57 3.58
C HIS A 153 10.60 -12.49 2.50
N LYS A 154 11.80 -11.94 2.26
CA LYS A 154 12.00 -10.95 1.20
C LYS A 154 11.68 -11.59 -0.16
N PRO A 155 10.84 -10.97 -1.00
CA PRO A 155 10.56 -11.51 -2.33
C PRO A 155 11.81 -11.59 -3.20
N ALA A 156 11.77 -12.41 -4.26
CA ALA A 156 12.88 -12.53 -5.21
C ALA A 156 13.26 -11.17 -5.82
N PRO A 157 14.53 -10.94 -6.23
CA PRO A 157 14.94 -9.66 -6.80
C PRO A 157 14.10 -9.22 -8.00
N ILE A 158 13.88 -7.92 -8.15
CA ILE A 158 13.13 -7.37 -9.28
C ILE A 158 13.92 -7.56 -10.57
N ARG A 159 13.29 -8.19 -11.57
CA ARG A 159 13.81 -8.29 -12.94
C ARG A 159 12.90 -7.61 -13.96
N ARG A 160 11.59 -7.57 -13.68
CA ARG A 160 10.57 -7.03 -14.57
C ARG A 160 9.80 -5.90 -13.91
N VAL A 161 9.90 -4.71 -14.50
CA VAL A 161 9.23 -3.49 -14.04
C VAL A 161 8.10 -3.15 -15.01
N LEU A 162 6.89 -3.00 -14.48
CA LEU A 162 5.73 -2.51 -15.20
C LEU A 162 5.42 -1.08 -14.76
N ALA A 163 5.43 -0.11 -15.67
CA ALA A 163 4.95 1.24 -15.43
C ALA A 163 3.56 1.44 -16.04
N LEU A 164 2.59 1.88 -15.23
CA LEU A 164 1.24 2.20 -15.67
C LEU A 164 0.98 3.70 -15.54
N HIS A 165 0.46 4.33 -16.60
CA HIS A 165 0.12 5.75 -16.59
C HIS A 165 -1.13 6.06 -17.41
N ALA A 166 -1.76 7.19 -17.11
CA ALA A 166 -2.84 7.76 -17.92
C ALA A 166 -2.46 9.15 -18.49
N SER A 167 -1.16 9.45 -18.54
CA SER A 167 -0.65 10.78 -18.91
C SER A 167 -0.34 10.93 -20.41
N GLN A 168 -0.32 12.17 -20.89
CA GLN A 168 0.08 12.52 -22.25
C GLN A 168 1.58 12.82 -22.33
N ARG A 169 2.33 12.05 -23.12
CA ARG A 169 3.79 12.12 -23.21
C ARG A 169 4.33 13.51 -23.57
N ALA A 170 3.68 14.22 -24.48
CA ALA A 170 4.13 15.54 -24.91
C ALA A 170 4.15 16.59 -23.79
N THR A 171 3.34 16.43 -22.73
CA THR A 171 3.07 17.49 -21.74
C THR A 171 3.25 17.07 -20.28
N SER A 172 3.40 15.77 -20.00
CA SER A 172 3.34 15.25 -18.63
C SER A 172 4.67 15.37 -17.88
N ASN A 173 4.64 16.14 -16.77
CA ASN A 173 5.72 16.14 -15.78
C ASN A 173 5.91 14.76 -15.12
N THR A 174 4.84 14.00 -14.90
CA THR A 174 4.93 12.63 -14.35
C THR A 174 5.70 11.68 -15.28
N LEU A 175 5.46 11.76 -16.59
CA LEU A 175 6.24 10.98 -17.56
C LEU A 175 7.67 11.48 -17.66
N ALA A 176 7.91 12.80 -17.60
CA ALA A 176 9.27 13.32 -17.54
C ALA A 176 10.04 12.76 -16.32
N LEU A 177 9.39 12.64 -15.16
CA LEU A 177 9.98 12.04 -13.96
C LEU A 177 10.28 10.55 -14.17
N TRP A 178 9.34 9.83 -14.79
CA TRP A 178 9.53 8.43 -15.13
C TRP A 178 10.71 8.22 -16.07
N GLU A 179 10.91 9.07 -17.08
CA GLU A 179 12.06 8.94 -17.98
C GLU A 179 13.40 9.09 -17.25
N LEU A 180 13.48 10.02 -16.27
CA LEU A 180 14.68 10.15 -15.42
C LEU A 180 14.92 8.89 -14.57
N VAL A 181 13.86 8.34 -13.98
CA VAL A 181 13.95 7.10 -13.19
C VAL A 181 14.35 5.93 -14.08
N ARG A 182 13.68 5.77 -15.22
CA ARG A 182 13.90 4.69 -16.20
C ARG A 182 15.33 4.72 -16.74
N ALA A 183 15.86 5.89 -17.06
CA ALA A 183 17.23 6.04 -17.54
C ALA A 183 18.29 5.65 -16.48
N ALA A 184 17.93 5.70 -15.20
CA ALA A 184 18.80 5.31 -14.09
C ALA A 184 18.60 3.86 -13.61
N LEU A 185 17.67 3.10 -14.20
CA LEU A 185 17.51 1.68 -13.90
C LEU A 185 18.66 0.86 -14.53
N PRO A 186 19.09 -0.25 -13.89
CA PRO A 186 20.02 -1.20 -14.48
C PRO A 186 19.56 -1.71 -15.86
N ALA A 187 20.50 -1.83 -16.78
CA ALA A 187 20.22 -2.23 -18.17
C ALA A 187 19.72 -3.69 -18.32
N ASP A 188 19.92 -4.54 -17.32
CA ASP A 188 19.48 -5.93 -17.29
C ASP A 188 18.03 -6.10 -16.78
N MET A 189 17.37 -5.02 -16.37
CA MET A 189 15.96 -5.05 -16.01
C MET A 189 15.06 -4.88 -17.24
N GLU A 190 14.06 -5.75 -17.36
CA GLU A 190 13.01 -5.62 -18.37
C GLU A 190 12.01 -4.55 -17.92
N VAL A 191 11.83 -3.50 -18.72
CA VAL A 191 10.90 -2.41 -18.44
C VAL A 191 9.79 -2.39 -19.48
N GLN A 192 8.56 -2.62 -19.03
CA GLN A 192 7.34 -2.47 -19.82
C GLN A 192 6.59 -1.22 -19.35
N GLU A 193 6.16 -0.38 -20.29
CA GLU A 193 5.32 0.79 -20.02
C GLU A 193 4.00 0.66 -20.77
N ILE A 194 2.87 0.90 -20.08
CA ILE A 194 1.54 0.85 -20.68
C ILE A 194 0.81 2.17 -20.43
N CYS A 195 0.38 2.81 -21.52
CA CYS A 195 -0.44 4.01 -21.52
C CYS A 195 -1.93 3.66 -21.54
N LEU A 196 -2.62 3.90 -20.43
CA LEU A 196 -4.04 3.58 -20.26
C LEU A 196 -4.98 4.57 -20.99
N ARG A 197 -4.48 5.55 -21.75
CA ARG A 197 -5.31 6.44 -22.58
C ARG A 197 -5.70 5.81 -23.91
N ASN A 198 -4.86 4.92 -24.45
CA ASN A 198 -5.09 4.31 -25.76
C ASN A 198 -6.21 3.26 -25.63
N GLY A 199 -7.47 3.67 -25.87
CA GLY A 199 -8.60 2.73 -25.96
C GLY A 199 -9.80 2.97 -25.05
N THR A 200 -9.93 4.12 -24.37
CA THR A 200 -11.03 4.42 -23.42
C THR A 200 -11.28 3.28 -22.44
N MET A 201 -10.50 3.24 -21.36
CA MET A 201 -10.67 2.21 -20.33
C MET A 201 -12.04 2.34 -19.65
N ALA A 202 -12.94 1.38 -19.92
CA ALA A 202 -14.19 1.26 -19.17
C ALA A 202 -13.88 0.96 -17.70
N ASP A 203 -14.57 1.66 -16.79
CA ASP A 203 -14.51 1.39 -15.35
C ASP A 203 -15.38 0.17 -15.00
N CYS A 204 -15.18 -0.35 -13.78
CA CYS A 204 -16.01 -1.36 -13.18
C CYS A 204 -17.38 -0.79 -12.79
N ASN A 205 -18.40 -1.11 -13.58
CA ASN A 205 -19.79 -0.73 -13.30
C ASN A 205 -20.53 -1.70 -12.36
N GLY A 206 -19.82 -2.61 -11.67
CA GLY A 206 -20.41 -3.55 -10.71
C GLY A 206 -21.13 -4.75 -11.34
N CYS A 207 -20.45 -5.53 -12.18
CA CYS A 207 -20.96 -6.84 -12.61
C CYS A 207 -21.24 -7.76 -11.40
N SER A 208 -22.14 -8.75 -11.55
CA SER A 208 -22.47 -9.68 -10.45
C SER A 208 -21.23 -10.41 -9.92
N TYR A 209 -21.27 -10.85 -8.66
CA TYR A 209 -20.20 -11.65 -8.07
C TYR A 209 -19.89 -12.90 -8.91
N THR A 210 -20.93 -13.59 -9.39
CA THR A 210 -20.79 -14.79 -10.23
C THR A 210 -20.14 -14.49 -11.58
N ALA A 211 -20.48 -13.36 -12.22
CA ALA A 211 -19.83 -12.94 -13.46
C ALA A 211 -18.36 -12.59 -13.22
N CYS A 212 -18.08 -11.76 -12.21
CA CYS A 212 -16.71 -11.38 -11.85
C CYS A 212 -15.84 -12.62 -11.58
N LEU A 213 -16.39 -13.61 -10.86
CA LEU A 213 -15.74 -14.88 -10.60
C LEU A 213 -15.47 -15.67 -11.88
N HIS A 214 -16.50 -15.89 -12.71
CA HIS A 214 -16.39 -16.68 -13.95
C HIS A 214 -15.32 -16.13 -14.90
N PHE A 215 -15.33 -14.83 -15.19
CA PHE A 215 -14.33 -14.23 -16.06
C PHE A 215 -12.95 -14.21 -15.42
N GLY A 216 -12.85 -13.96 -14.11
CA GLY A 216 -11.57 -13.95 -13.38
C GLY A 216 -10.88 -15.32 -13.37
N GLU A 217 -11.63 -16.42 -13.28
CA GLU A 217 -11.11 -17.80 -13.36
C GLU A 217 -10.53 -18.14 -14.74
N GLN A 218 -10.98 -17.47 -15.79
CA GLN A 218 -10.43 -17.58 -17.14
C GLN A 218 -9.32 -16.55 -17.41
N GLY A 219 -8.95 -15.78 -16.38
CA GLY A 219 -7.96 -14.72 -16.49
C GLY A 219 -8.40 -13.47 -17.25
N GLY A 220 -9.71 -13.31 -17.44
CA GLY A 220 -10.35 -12.16 -18.07
C GLY A 220 -11.10 -11.26 -17.08
N CYS A 221 -11.90 -10.36 -17.65
CA CYS A 221 -12.79 -9.44 -16.95
C CYS A 221 -14.04 -9.27 -17.82
N PHE A 222 -15.21 -9.17 -17.22
CA PHE A 222 -16.48 -8.95 -17.93
C PHE A 222 -16.41 -7.79 -18.95
N TYR A 223 -15.67 -6.73 -18.61
CA TYR A 223 -15.54 -5.54 -19.44
C TYR A 223 -14.46 -5.64 -20.54
N GLY A 224 -13.70 -6.74 -20.62
CA GLY A 224 -12.72 -6.99 -21.70
C GLY A 224 -11.68 -5.88 -21.94
N GLY A 225 -11.25 -5.72 -23.19
CA GLY A 225 -10.42 -4.61 -23.65
C GLY A 225 -9.01 -4.55 -23.05
N PRO A 226 -8.35 -3.37 -23.04
CA PRO A 226 -6.92 -3.24 -22.71
C PRO A 226 -6.51 -3.81 -21.35
N MET A 227 -7.45 -3.90 -20.40
CA MET A 227 -7.19 -4.56 -19.12
C MET A 227 -6.88 -6.05 -19.28
N VAL A 228 -7.66 -6.76 -20.09
CA VAL A 228 -7.48 -8.21 -20.32
C VAL A 228 -6.33 -8.44 -21.28
N ASP A 229 -6.24 -7.62 -22.31
CA ASP A 229 -5.31 -7.84 -23.43
C ASP A 229 -3.87 -7.46 -23.07
N GLU A 230 -3.67 -6.40 -22.27
CA GLU A 230 -2.33 -5.84 -22.01
C GLU A 230 -1.99 -5.81 -20.51
N VAL A 231 -2.89 -5.26 -19.68
CA VAL A 231 -2.57 -4.95 -18.27
C VAL A 231 -2.47 -6.22 -17.42
N TYR A 232 -3.45 -7.14 -17.49
CA TYR A 232 -3.42 -8.37 -16.69
C TYR A 232 -2.22 -9.26 -17.02
N PRO A 233 -1.88 -9.55 -18.29
CA PRO A 233 -0.65 -10.25 -18.63
C PRO A 233 0.59 -9.55 -18.07
N ALA A 234 0.68 -8.23 -18.19
CA ALA A 234 1.82 -7.47 -17.69
C ALA A 234 1.95 -7.57 -16.16
N ILE A 235 0.85 -7.44 -15.40
CA ILE A 235 0.85 -7.57 -13.94
C ILE A 235 1.24 -8.99 -13.50
N ARG A 236 0.78 -10.03 -14.20
CA ARG A 236 1.18 -11.41 -13.89
C ARG A 236 2.68 -11.60 -14.03
N ARG A 237 3.29 -11.02 -15.08
CA ARG A 237 4.72 -11.18 -15.38
C ARG A 237 5.64 -10.30 -14.55
N CYS A 238 5.20 -9.12 -14.13
CA CYS A 238 6.08 -8.15 -13.47
C CYS A 238 6.42 -8.55 -12.02
N ASP A 239 7.58 -8.11 -11.55
CA ASP A 239 7.99 -8.22 -10.14
C ASP A 239 7.70 -6.91 -9.40
N ALA A 240 7.75 -5.79 -10.12
CA ALA A 240 7.45 -4.45 -9.62
C ALA A 240 6.42 -3.73 -10.50
N LEU A 241 5.43 -3.11 -9.86
CA LEU A 241 4.46 -2.21 -10.46
C LEU A 241 4.79 -0.77 -10.05
N VAL A 242 5.02 0.11 -11.02
CA VAL A 242 5.21 1.56 -10.82
C VAL A 242 3.99 2.30 -11.32
N MET A 243 3.27 2.94 -10.40
CA MET A 243 2.11 3.77 -10.73
C MET A 243 2.55 5.21 -10.98
N LEU A 244 2.34 5.71 -12.20
CA LEU A 244 2.68 7.08 -12.59
C LEU A 244 1.44 7.97 -12.44
N CYS A 245 1.40 8.73 -11.36
CA CYS A 245 0.22 9.46 -10.93
C CYS A 245 0.44 10.98 -11.07
N ALA A 246 -0.25 11.59 -12.03
CA ALA A 246 -0.50 13.03 -11.96
C ALA A 246 -1.60 13.28 -10.93
N ASN A 247 -1.43 14.31 -10.09
CA ASN A 247 -2.47 14.75 -9.17
C ASN A 247 -3.56 15.53 -9.93
N TYR A 248 -4.75 14.95 -10.04
CA TYR A 248 -5.95 15.62 -10.54
C TYR A 248 -6.95 15.79 -9.39
N ASN A 249 -6.99 16.98 -8.80
CA ASN A 249 -7.90 17.33 -7.69
C ASN A 249 -7.79 16.39 -6.48
N ASP A 250 -6.55 16.15 -6.04
CA ASP A 250 -6.19 15.25 -4.95
C ASP A 250 -6.62 13.79 -5.16
N ALA A 251 -6.78 13.39 -6.42
CA ALA A 251 -7.18 12.05 -6.81
C ALA A 251 -6.31 11.47 -7.93
N LEU A 252 -6.32 10.14 -8.01
CA LEU A 252 -5.81 9.40 -9.17
C LEU A 252 -6.63 9.74 -10.42
N ALA A 253 -5.98 9.76 -11.58
CA ALA A 253 -6.65 9.89 -12.87
C ALA A 253 -7.70 8.79 -13.07
N ALA A 254 -8.83 9.11 -13.71
CA ALA A 254 -9.95 8.18 -13.91
C ALA A 254 -9.51 6.82 -14.49
N ASN A 255 -8.63 6.80 -15.49
CA ASN A 255 -8.17 5.54 -16.09
C ASN A 255 -7.29 4.70 -15.13
N LEU A 256 -6.54 5.34 -14.22
CA LEU A 256 -5.79 4.59 -13.19
C LEU A 256 -6.76 4.00 -12.16
N THR A 257 -7.76 4.77 -11.75
CA THR A 257 -8.83 4.30 -10.86
C THR A 257 -9.59 3.13 -11.49
N ALA A 258 -9.97 3.25 -12.76
CA ALA A 258 -10.63 2.18 -13.51
C ALA A 258 -9.77 0.91 -13.60
N CYS A 259 -8.46 1.06 -13.85
CA CYS A 259 -7.52 -0.05 -13.84
C CYS A 259 -7.53 -0.76 -12.48
N ILE A 260 -7.35 -0.01 -11.39
CA ILE A 260 -7.33 -0.52 -10.01
C ILE A 260 -8.62 -1.25 -9.65
N ASN A 261 -9.78 -0.65 -9.95
CA ASN A 261 -11.10 -1.24 -9.67
C ASN A 261 -11.25 -2.62 -10.30
N ARG A 262 -10.72 -2.75 -11.52
CA ARG A 262 -10.79 -3.97 -12.32
C ARG A 262 -9.74 -5.02 -11.93
N LEU A 263 -8.70 -4.69 -11.15
CA LEU A 263 -7.70 -5.69 -10.71
C LEU A 263 -8.29 -6.82 -9.84
N THR A 264 -9.48 -6.63 -9.28
CA THR A 264 -10.12 -7.65 -8.44
C THR A 264 -10.30 -9.00 -9.16
N ALA A 265 -10.59 -8.99 -10.45
CA ALA A 265 -10.76 -10.22 -11.24
C ALA A 265 -9.44 -11.02 -11.33
N LEU A 266 -8.30 -10.34 -11.27
CA LEU A 266 -6.98 -10.94 -11.44
C LEU A 266 -6.53 -11.78 -10.23
N PHE A 267 -7.13 -11.56 -9.05
CA PHE A 267 -6.80 -12.30 -7.82
C PHE A 267 -6.98 -13.81 -7.93
N ARG A 268 -7.83 -14.28 -8.85
CA ARG A 268 -8.05 -15.71 -9.08
C ARG A 268 -6.88 -16.37 -9.83
N GLN A 269 -6.08 -15.60 -10.54
CA GLN A 269 -4.95 -16.09 -11.33
C GLN A 269 -3.60 -15.88 -10.66
N THR A 270 -3.44 -14.74 -9.97
CA THR A 270 -2.17 -14.41 -9.33
C THR A 270 -2.43 -13.76 -7.99
N ARG A 271 -1.71 -14.25 -6.99
CA ARG A 271 -1.53 -13.51 -5.75
C ARG A 271 -0.49 -12.42 -5.98
N MET A 272 -0.68 -11.26 -5.35
CA MET A 272 0.19 -10.09 -5.54
C MET A 272 1.11 -9.83 -4.33
N TYR A 273 1.11 -10.75 -3.35
CA TYR A 273 1.88 -10.62 -2.10
C TYR A 273 3.39 -10.42 -2.32
N ASP A 274 3.93 -10.96 -3.40
CA ASP A 274 5.37 -10.88 -3.72
C ASP A 274 5.69 -9.81 -4.78
N LYS A 275 4.66 -9.10 -5.28
CA LYS A 275 4.81 -8.03 -6.26
C LYS A 275 4.93 -6.70 -5.53
N ARG A 276 5.96 -5.93 -5.89
CA ARG A 276 6.31 -4.67 -5.22
C ARG A 276 5.56 -3.50 -5.84
N LEU A 277 4.95 -2.67 -5.00
CA LEU A 277 4.29 -1.43 -5.43
C LEU A 277 5.22 -0.23 -5.27
N PHE A 278 5.40 0.53 -6.34
CA PHE A 278 6.09 1.81 -6.36
C PHE A 278 5.17 2.90 -6.93
N GLY A 279 5.43 4.16 -6.59
CA GLY A 279 4.67 5.30 -7.09
C GLY A 279 5.56 6.47 -7.49
N LEU A 280 5.27 7.09 -8.63
CA LEU A 280 5.78 8.40 -8.99
C LEU A 280 4.61 9.37 -9.02
N VAL A 281 4.56 10.29 -8.06
CA VAL A 281 3.47 11.26 -7.94
C VAL A 281 4.00 12.64 -8.26
N VAL A 282 3.33 13.33 -9.18
CA VAL A 282 3.62 14.73 -9.47
C VAL A 282 2.37 15.56 -9.25
N SER A 283 2.48 16.52 -8.34
CA SER A 283 1.41 17.49 -8.03
C SER A 283 1.71 18.85 -8.65
N GLY A 284 0.67 19.58 -9.08
CA GLY A 284 0.83 20.97 -9.52
C GLY A 284 1.11 21.93 -8.34
N TYR A 285 0.56 21.63 -7.16
CA TYR A 285 0.63 22.50 -5.98
C TYR A 285 0.99 21.72 -4.73
N SER A 286 0.10 20.84 -4.27
CA SER A 286 0.25 20.04 -3.04
C SER A 286 -0.47 18.69 -3.17
N GLY A 287 -0.63 17.94 -2.07
CA GLY A 287 -1.46 16.74 -2.04
C GLY A 287 -0.82 15.46 -2.61
N GLY A 288 0.50 15.45 -2.82
CA GLY A 288 1.19 14.24 -3.29
C GLY A 288 1.05 13.06 -2.31
N ASP A 289 1.02 13.35 -1.01
CA ASP A 289 0.79 12.38 0.06
C ASP A 289 -0.61 11.78 0.02
N LEU A 290 -1.63 12.53 -0.40
CA LEU A 290 -3.01 12.04 -0.57
C LEU A 290 -3.06 10.94 -1.63
N LEU A 291 -2.35 11.12 -2.75
CA LEU A 291 -2.25 10.11 -3.80
C LEU A 291 -1.43 8.91 -3.37
N ALA A 292 -0.30 9.11 -2.67
CA ALA A 292 0.47 8.00 -2.11
C ALA A 292 -0.39 7.14 -1.17
N ARG A 293 -1.18 7.78 -0.31
CA ARG A 293 -2.14 7.12 0.58
C ARG A 293 -3.25 6.40 -0.21
N GLN A 294 -3.74 6.95 -1.32
CA GLN A 294 -4.67 6.24 -2.21
C GLN A 294 -4.06 4.96 -2.78
N LEU A 295 -2.80 5.00 -3.23
CA LEU A 295 -2.09 3.81 -3.70
C LEU A 295 -1.94 2.77 -2.59
N ILE A 296 -1.59 3.18 -1.37
CA ILE A 296 -1.52 2.28 -0.21
C ILE A 296 -2.86 1.59 0.03
N SER A 297 -3.94 2.37 0.13
CA SER A 297 -5.28 1.83 0.40
C SER A 297 -5.76 0.88 -0.71
N ALA A 298 -5.60 1.30 -1.96
CA ALA A 298 -6.18 0.58 -3.08
C ALA A 298 -5.33 -0.61 -3.51
N LEU A 299 -4.00 -0.52 -3.52
CA LEU A 299 -3.12 -1.55 -4.05
C LEU A 299 -2.45 -2.40 -2.95
N ASN A 300 -1.88 -1.77 -1.93
CA ASN A 300 -1.23 -2.53 -0.86
C ASN A 300 -2.25 -3.19 0.09
N MET A 301 -3.17 -2.42 0.66
CA MET A 301 -4.18 -2.93 1.60
C MET A 301 -5.24 -3.78 0.91
N ASN A 302 -5.77 -3.32 -0.24
CA ASN A 302 -6.88 -4.01 -0.91
C ASN A 302 -6.42 -4.99 -2.00
N LYS A 303 -5.43 -4.65 -2.85
CA LYS A 303 -4.91 -5.57 -3.88
C LYS A 303 -3.72 -6.45 -3.45
N SER A 304 -3.32 -6.40 -2.18
CA SER A 304 -2.29 -7.25 -1.60
C SER A 304 -0.87 -7.09 -2.18
N PHE A 305 -0.55 -5.98 -2.84
CA PHE A 305 0.84 -5.72 -3.26
C PHE A 305 1.73 -5.49 -2.04
N PHE A 306 2.95 -6.02 -2.05
CA PHE A 306 3.96 -5.65 -1.06
C PHE A 306 4.35 -4.18 -1.21
N LEU A 307 4.58 -3.49 -0.09
CA LEU A 307 4.97 -2.08 -0.07
C LEU A 307 6.45 -1.96 0.37
N PRO A 308 7.39 -1.78 -0.57
CA PRO A 308 8.80 -1.52 -0.29
C PRO A 308 9.00 -0.26 0.56
N PRO A 309 10.12 -0.13 1.30
CA PRO A 309 10.39 1.07 2.08
C PRO A 309 10.58 2.29 1.18
N ARG A 310 9.98 3.43 1.53
CA ARG A 310 9.96 4.66 0.72
C ARG A 310 9.48 4.39 -0.71
N PHE A 311 8.31 3.76 -0.82
CA PHE A 311 7.76 3.22 -2.07
C PHE A 311 7.47 4.30 -3.13
N CYS A 312 7.28 5.55 -2.72
CA CYS A 312 6.90 6.64 -3.61
C CYS A 312 7.94 7.77 -3.67
N LEU A 313 8.09 8.35 -4.85
CA LEU A 313 8.72 9.65 -5.06
C LEU A 313 7.64 10.69 -5.34
N LEU A 314 7.62 11.75 -4.55
CA LEU A 314 6.63 12.82 -4.62
C LEU A 314 7.33 14.11 -5.06
N GLU A 315 6.87 14.73 -6.13
CA GLU A 315 7.41 15.99 -6.65
C GLU A 315 6.29 17.00 -6.91
N THR A 316 6.64 18.28 -6.86
CA THR A 316 5.72 19.38 -7.19
C THR A 316 6.20 20.10 -8.44
N ALA A 317 5.44 20.02 -9.52
CA ALA A 317 5.72 20.66 -10.80
C ALA A 317 4.42 20.89 -11.59
N ASN A 318 4.05 22.16 -11.78
CA ASN A 318 2.82 22.54 -12.50
C ASN A 318 3.07 22.78 -13.99
N GLU A 319 3.95 23.74 -14.30
CA GLU A 319 4.20 24.14 -15.68
C GLU A 319 4.81 22.99 -16.47
N ARG A 320 4.43 22.90 -17.75
CA ARG A 320 4.96 21.88 -18.66
C ARG A 320 6.49 21.94 -18.70
N GLY A 321 7.14 20.82 -18.38
CA GLY A 321 8.60 20.72 -18.41
C GLY A 321 9.29 21.43 -17.24
N SER A 322 8.56 21.89 -16.23
CA SER A 322 9.17 22.44 -15.01
C SER A 322 9.82 21.36 -14.15
N LEU A 323 9.36 20.11 -14.22
CA LEU A 323 9.89 19.03 -13.39
C LEU A 323 11.39 18.79 -13.62
N ILE A 324 11.85 18.78 -14.87
CA ILE A 324 13.27 18.58 -15.19
C ILE A 324 14.16 19.76 -14.77
N LYS A 325 13.55 20.89 -14.39
CA LYS A 325 14.26 22.07 -13.88
C LYS A 325 14.32 22.10 -12.36
N LEU A 326 13.67 21.17 -11.66
CA LEU A 326 13.68 21.11 -10.21
C LEU A 326 15.10 20.84 -9.71
N PRO A 327 15.60 21.61 -8.73
CA PRO A 327 16.94 21.41 -8.19
C PRO A 327 17.12 19.97 -7.68
N GLY A 328 18.16 19.28 -8.15
CA GLY A 328 18.52 17.94 -7.72
C GLY A 328 17.55 16.82 -8.13
N ILE A 329 16.65 17.06 -9.09
CA ILE A 329 15.68 16.06 -9.54
C ILE A 329 16.36 14.80 -10.09
N ASP A 330 17.45 14.95 -10.83
CA ASP A 330 18.21 13.82 -11.38
C ASP A 330 18.76 12.93 -10.26
N HIS A 331 19.27 13.53 -9.18
CA HIS A 331 19.76 12.79 -8.02
C HIS A 331 18.63 12.04 -7.30
N ARG A 332 17.46 12.68 -7.13
CA ARG A 332 16.30 12.04 -6.48
C ARG A 332 15.74 10.91 -7.34
N ALA A 333 15.60 11.11 -8.65
CA ALA A 333 15.17 10.09 -9.60
C ALA A 333 16.13 8.90 -9.62
N ALA A 334 17.45 9.15 -9.71
CA ALA A 334 18.46 8.10 -9.69
C ALA A 334 18.50 7.36 -8.33
N ALA A 335 18.31 8.07 -7.22
CA ALA A 335 18.20 7.44 -5.89
C ALA A 335 16.96 6.56 -5.79
N PHE A 336 15.83 6.96 -6.38
CA PHE A 336 14.62 6.15 -6.45
C PHE A 336 14.84 4.90 -7.31
N ALA A 337 15.42 5.04 -8.50
CA ALA A 337 15.76 3.93 -9.39
C ALA A 337 16.66 2.89 -8.70
N ARG A 338 17.71 3.33 -7.98
CA ARG A 338 18.58 2.44 -7.19
C ARG A 338 17.84 1.70 -6.08
N ARG A 339 16.91 2.37 -5.38
CA ARG A 339 16.09 1.71 -4.36
C ARG A 339 15.16 0.69 -4.97
N LEU A 340 14.51 1.02 -6.08
CA LEU A 340 13.64 0.11 -6.82
C LEU A 340 14.43 -1.14 -7.24
N ALA A 341 15.59 -0.98 -7.85
CA ALA A 341 16.39 -2.11 -8.32
C ALA A 341 16.97 -2.98 -7.18
N ALA A 342 17.18 -2.41 -5.99
CA ALA A 342 17.78 -3.12 -4.85
C ALA A 342 16.75 -3.83 -3.94
N ASP A 343 15.46 -3.51 -4.07
CA ASP A 343 14.40 -4.13 -3.28
C ASP A 343 14.09 -5.56 -3.74
#